data_AF-A0A1V8TY41-F1
#
_entry.id   AF-A0A1V8TY41-F1
#
_cell.length_a   1.000
_cell.length_b   1.000
_cell.length_c   1.000
_cell.angle_alpha   90.00
_cell.angle_beta   90.00
_cell.angle_gamma   90.00
#
_symmetry.space_group_name_H-M   'P 1'
#
loop_
_entity.id
_entity.type
_entity.pdbx_description
1 polymer ?
#
loop_
_entity_poly.entity_id
_entity_poly.type
_entity_poly.pdbx_seq_one_letter_code
_entity_poly.pdbx_strand_id
1 'polypeptide(L)'
;MLGQSTLAAGALLCLFAQSAVAVDKTRDPDKIAKLSTVASQLDRQALLPSDSDWLFDFNAQQPFYNFAPGGVVNMNAATFPAAKGNGLTLAMLNLGP
;
A
#
# COMPACT_ATOMS: atom_id res chain seq x y z
N MET A 1 39.49 -24.92 9.01
CA MET A 1 38.60 -24.24 9.97
C MET A 1 38.05 -22.89 9.46
N LEU A 2 38.31 -22.49 8.21
CA LEU A 2 37.85 -21.20 7.66
C LEU A 2 36.40 -21.20 7.11
N GLY A 3 35.86 -22.37 6.77
CA GLY A 3 34.55 -22.48 6.09
C GLY A 3 33.31 -22.42 6.99
N GLN A 4 33.44 -22.76 8.28
CA GLN A 4 32.31 -22.66 9.23
C GLN A 4 32.07 -21.21 9.67
N SER A 5 33.14 -20.42 9.81
CA SER A 5 33.06 -19.02 10.24
C SER A 5 32.43 -18.10 9.19
N THR A 6 32.66 -18.36 7.90
CA THR A 6 32.03 -17.61 6.80
C THR A 6 30.55 -17.94 6.63
N LEU A 7 30.16 -19.21 6.82
CA LEU A 7 28.74 -19.60 6.83
C LEU A 7 27.98 -18.96 8.01
N ALA A 8 28.61 -18.93 9.19
CA ALA A 8 28.02 -18.30 10.38
C ALA A 8 27.88 -16.78 10.21
N ALA A 9 28.86 -16.10 9.62
CA ALA A 9 28.80 -14.66 9.34
C ALA A 9 27.71 -14.32 8.29
N GLY A 10 27.53 -15.16 7.27
CA GLY A 10 26.47 -14.99 6.27
C GLY A 10 25.07 -15.15 6.86
N ALA A 11 24.87 -16.14 7.73
CA ALA A 11 23.59 -16.34 8.44
C ALA A 11 23.25 -15.17 9.38
N LEU A 12 24.27 -14.57 10.01
CA LEU A 12 24.10 -13.39 10.87
C LEU A 12 23.71 -12.14 10.06
N LEU A 13 24.24 -11.98 8.84
CA LEU A 13 23.89 -10.85 7.96
C LEU A 13 22.42 -10.92 7.48
N CYS A 14 21.87 -12.12 7.27
CA CYS A 14 20.47 -12.31 6.92
C CYS A 14 19.50 -11.92 8.04
N LEU A 15 19.92 -11.96 9.31
CA LEU A 15 19.10 -11.50 10.44
C LEU A 15 18.93 -9.97 10.47
N PHE A 16 19.85 -9.23 9.84
CA PHE A 16 19.78 -7.77 9.70
C PHE A 16 19.19 -7.30 8.36
N ALA A 17 18.82 -8.24 7.48
CA ALA A 17 18.06 -7.89 6.29
C ALA A 17 16.65 -7.48 6.73
N GLN A 18 16.46 -6.17 6.96
CA GLN A 18 15.13 -5.60 7.14
C GLN A 18 14.29 -6.00 5.93
N SER A 19 13.27 -6.81 6.18
CA SER A 19 12.26 -7.13 5.18
C SER A 19 11.62 -5.81 4.73
N ALA A 20 11.86 -5.40 3.49
CA ALA A 20 11.08 -4.35 2.86
C ALA A 20 9.65 -4.88 2.72
N VAL A 21 8.82 -4.62 3.73
CA VAL A 21 7.41 -4.97 3.68
C VAL A 21 6.77 -3.98 2.73
N ALA A 22 6.24 -4.46 1.60
CA ALA A 22 5.33 -3.66 0.78
C ALA A 22 4.14 -3.27 1.68
N VAL A 23 4.12 -2.02 2.11
CA VAL A 23 3.10 -1.49 3.04
C VAL A 23 1.72 -1.55 2.39
N ASP A 24 1.68 -1.24 1.09
CA ASP A 24 0.45 -1.22 0.31
C ASP A 24 0.15 -2.60 -0.28
N LYS A 25 -0.94 -3.20 0.21
CA LYS A 25 -1.53 -4.39 -0.40
C LYS A 25 -2.69 -3.98 -1.29
N THR A 26 -2.78 -4.60 -2.46
CA THR A 26 -3.92 -4.39 -3.37
C THR A 26 -5.21 -4.84 -2.67
N ARG A 27 -6.10 -3.89 -2.40
CA ARG A 27 -7.33 -4.13 -1.63
C ARG A 27 -8.34 -5.00 -2.39
N ASP A 28 -8.47 -4.77 -3.70
CA ASP A 28 -9.41 -5.50 -4.57
C ASP A 28 -8.80 -5.67 -5.97
N PRO A 29 -8.01 -6.73 -6.19
CA PRO A 29 -7.30 -6.94 -7.46
C PRO A 29 -8.24 -7.04 -8.67
N ASP A 30 -9.37 -7.73 -8.53
CA ASP A 30 -10.31 -7.96 -9.63
C ASP A 30 -11.03 -6.67 -10.02
N LYS A 31 -11.48 -5.87 -9.04
CA LYS A 31 -12.10 -4.57 -9.30
C LYS A 31 -11.10 -3.61 -9.94
N ILE A 32 -9.86 -3.57 -9.44
CA ILE A 32 -8.80 -2.71 -9.99
C ILE A 32 -8.44 -3.13 -11.43
N ALA A 33 -8.41 -4.43 -11.73
CA ALA A 33 -8.17 -4.92 -13.08
C ALA A 33 -9.31 -4.49 -14.04
N LYS A 34 -10.57 -4.63 -13.63
CA LYS A 34 -11.73 -4.17 -14.42
C LYS A 34 -11.71 -2.66 -14.67
N LEU A 35 -11.35 -1.86 -13.64
CA LEU A 35 -11.20 -0.40 -13.76
C LEU A 35 -10.11 0.02 -14.76
N SER A 36 -9.20 -0.88 -15.10
CA SER A 36 -8.16 -0.67 -16.12
C SER A 36 -8.67 -0.85 -17.55
N THR A 37 -9.82 -1.49 -17.75
CA THR A 37 -10.34 -1.88 -19.08
C THR A 37 -11.73 -1.32 -19.38
N VAL A 38 -12.35 -0.58 -18.46
CA VAL A 38 -13.68 0.04 -18.69
C VAL A 38 -13.62 1.07 -19.82
N ALA A 39 -14.66 1.07 -20.66
CA ALA A 39 -14.71 1.91 -21.86
C ALA A 39 -15.10 3.36 -21.57
N SER A 40 -15.89 3.60 -20.52
CA SER A 40 -16.40 4.93 -20.17
C SER A 40 -16.39 5.21 -18.66
N GLN A 41 -16.57 6.49 -18.31
CA GLN A 41 -16.73 6.90 -16.91
C GLN A 41 -18.06 6.43 -16.30
N LEU A 42 -19.09 6.22 -17.13
CA LEU A 42 -20.35 5.63 -16.69
C LEU A 42 -20.13 4.16 -16.25
N ASP A 43 -19.37 3.39 -17.03
CA ASP A 43 -19.01 2.01 -16.67
C ASP A 43 -18.15 1.97 -15.41
N ARG A 44 -17.27 2.96 -15.22
CA ARG A 44 -16.52 3.14 -13.97
C ARG A 44 -17.46 3.37 -12.79
N GLN A 45 -18.46 4.25 -12.93
CA GLN A 45 -19.43 4.50 -11.86
C GLN A 45 -20.20 3.24 -11.49
N ALA A 46 -20.52 2.38 -12.46
CA ALA A 46 -21.16 1.08 -12.20
C ALA A 46 -20.26 0.12 -11.39
N LEU A 47 -18.94 0.22 -11.49
CA LEU A 47 -17.98 -0.54 -10.67
C LEU A 47 -17.73 0.07 -9.27
N LEU A 48 -18.06 1.34 -9.09
CA LEU A 48 -17.89 2.12 -7.86
C LEU A 48 -19.23 2.78 -7.46
N PRO A 49 -20.30 1.99 -7.22
CA PRO A 49 -21.65 2.51 -7.10
C PRO A 49 -21.91 3.22 -5.76
N SER A 50 -21.09 2.98 -4.74
CA SER A 50 -21.33 3.50 -3.39
C SER A 50 -20.51 4.76 -3.14
N ASP A 51 -21.05 5.72 -2.39
CA ASP A 51 -20.30 6.92 -1.99
C ASP A 51 -18.99 6.58 -1.25
N SER A 52 -18.99 5.47 -0.50
CA SER A 52 -17.81 4.96 0.19
C SER A 52 -16.71 4.44 -0.74
N ASP A 53 -17.02 4.11 -2.00
CA ASP A 53 -16.00 3.79 -3.00
C ASP A 53 -15.17 5.03 -3.40
N TRP A 54 -15.69 6.24 -3.14
CA TRP A 54 -15.10 7.53 -3.48
C TRP A 54 -14.50 8.27 -2.28
N LEU A 55 -14.61 7.70 -1.08
CA LEU A 55 -14.05 8.25 0.14
C LEU A 55 -12.89 7.39 0.64
N PHE A 56 -11.69 7.97 0.69
CA PHE A 56 -10.56 7.35 1.36
C PHE A 56 -10.41 7.93 2.77
N ASP A 57 -10.71 7.12 3.79
CA ASP A 57 -10.50 7.51 5.19
C ASP A 57 -9.08 7.14 5.64
N PHE A 58 -8.24 8.16 5.82
CA PHE A 58 -6.88 8.00 6.33
C PHE A 58 -6.86 7.50 7.78
N ASN A 59 -7.82 7.91 8.62
CA ASN A 59 -7.87 7.55 10.05
C ASN A 59 -8.11 6.04 10.26
N ALA A 60 -8.81 5.41 9.32
CA ALA A 60 -9.08 3.97 9.32
C ALA A 60 -7.85 3.12 8.94
N GLN A 61 -6.78 3.71 8.40
CA GLN A 61 -5.60 2.99 7.91
C GLN A 61 -4.62 2.68 9.06
N GLN A 62 -5.09 1.84 9.98
CA GLN A 62 -4.31 1.34 11.10
C GLN A 62 -3.40 0.17 10.67
N PRO A 63 -2.22 -0.01 11.30
CA PRO A 63 -1.68 0.79 12.41
C PRO A 63 -0.93 2.06 11.95
N PHE A 64 -0.82 2.29 10.64
CA PHE A 64 0.11 3.27 10.08
C PHE A 64 -0.29 4.73 10.33
N TYR A 65 -1.58 5.02 10.48
CA TYR A 65 -2.07 6.36 10.81
C TYR A 65 -1.55 6.84 12.18
N ASN A 66 -1.54 5.97 13.20
CA ASN A 66 -1.12 6.31 14.58
C ASN A 66 0.24 5.67 14.96
N PHE A 67 1.08 5.36 13.97
CA PHE A 67 2.36 4.70 14.25
C PHE A 67 3.33 5.65 14.96
N ALA A 68 4.00 5.17 16.01
CA ALA A 68 5.05 5.91 16.74
C ALA A 68 6.44 5.39 16.34
N PRO A 69 7.43 6.26 16.10
CA PRO A 69 7.42 7.71 16.31
C PRO A 69 6.76 8.48 15.16
N GLY A 70 6.48 7.88 14.02
CA GLY A 70 5.80 8.54 12.92
C GLY A 70 5.33 7.54 11.87
N GLY A 71 4.24 7.87 11.20
CA GLY A 71 3.52 6.96 10.31
C GLY A 71 3.29 7.54 8.93
N VAL A 72 3.14 6.64 7.95
CA VAL A 72 2.84 7.01 6.57
C VAL A 72 1.67 6.18 6.06
N VAL A 73 0.68 6.86 5.50
CA VAL A 73 -0.47 6.22 4.85
C VAL A 73 -0.55 6.69 3.40
N ASN A 74 -0.58 5.75 2.47
CA ASN A 74 -0.64 6.01 1.03
C ASN A 74 -2.04 5.70 0.47
N MET A 75 -2.62 6.68 -0.21
CA MET A 75 -3.78 6.53 -1.07
C MET A 75 -3.31 6.48 -2.53
N ASN A 76 -3.39 5.31 -3.15
CA ASN A 76 -3.06 5.11 -4.56
C ASN A 76 -4.03 4.10 -5.21
N ALA A 77 -3.81 3.78 -6.48
CA ALA A 77 -4.67 2.86 -7.21
C ALA A 77 -4.73 1.42 -6.62
N ALA A 78 -3.78 1.01 -5.78
CA ALA A 78 -3.78 -0.30 -5.14
C ALA A 78 -4.59 -0.31 -3.83
N THR A 79 -4.50 0.77 -3.04
CA THR A 79 -5.20 0.91 -1.74
C THR A 79 -6.58 1.56 -1.87
N PHE A 80 -6.80 2.32 -2.93
CA PHE A 80 -8.03 3.06 -3.23
C PHE A 80 -8.42 2.90 -4.71
N PRO A 81 -9.32 1.95 -5.06
CA PRO A 81 -9.68 1.65 -6.44
C PRO A 81 -10.14 2.87 -7.26
N ALA A 82 -10.85 3.82 -6.65
CA ALA A 82 -11.31 5.02 -7.34
C ALA A 82 -10.17 5.94 -7.82
N ALA A 83 -8.95 5.84 -7.28
CA ALA A 83 -7.79 6.56 -7.80
C ALA A 83 -7.23 5.98 -9.11
N LYS A 84 -7.64 4.77 -9.51
CA LYS A 84 -7.14 4.11 -10.73
C LYS A 84 -7.43 4.98 -11.96
N GLY A 85 -6.38 5.31 -12.73
CA GLY A 85 -6.50 6.09 -13.96
C GLY A 85 -6.68 7.61 -13.77
N ASN A 86 -6.70 8.12 -12.52
CA ASN A 86 -6.78 9.57 -12.27
C ASN A 86 -5.40 10.24 -12.18
N GLY A 87 -4.31 9.47 -12.24
CA GLY A 87 -2.95 10.01 -12.15
C GLY A 87 -2.59 10.62 -10.78
N LEU A 88 -3.39 10.34 -9.74
CA LEU A 88 -3.22 10.90 -8.40
C LEU A 88 -2.74 9.83 -7.41
N THR A 89 -1.84 10.23 -6.53
CA THR A 89 -1.50 9.53 -5.30
C THR A 89 -1.34 10.56 -4.20
N LEU A 90 -1.92 10.29 -3.03
CA LEU A 90 -1.79 11.14 -1.85
C LEU A 90 -1.13 10.34 -0.73
N ALA A 91 -0.26 10.99 0.03
CA ALA A 91 0.35 10.40 1.21
C ALA A 91 0.12 11.33 2.40
N MET A 92 -0.28 10.75 3.52
CA MET A 92 -0.35 11.46 4.80
C MET A 92 0.83 11.02 5.66
N LEU A 93 1.66 12.00 6.03
CA LEU A 93 2.84 11.81 6.85
C LEU A 93 2.59 12.38 8.25
N ASN A 94 2.66 11.52 9.25
CA ASN A 94 2.63 11.91 10.65
C ASN A 94 4.05 11.79 11.21
N LEU A 95 4.65 12.91 11.61
CA LEU A 95 5.98 12.97 12.19
C LEU A 95 5.85 13.22 13.69
N GLY A 96 6.34 12.29 14.51
CA GLY A 96 6.50 12.53 15.93
C GLY A 96 7.82 13.23 16.26
N PRO A 97 7.94 13.67 17.52
CA PRO A 97 9.09 14.39 18.03
C PRO A 97 10.39 13.56 18.05
#